data_AF-A0A069EXJ5-F1
#
_entry.id   AF-A0A069EXJ5-F1
#
_cell.length_a   1.000
_cell.length_b   1.000
_cell.length_c   1.000
_cell.angle_alpha   90.00
_cell.angle_beta   90.00
_cell.angle_gamma   90.00
#
_symmetry.space_group_name_H-M   'P 1'
#
loop_
_entity.id
_entity.type
_entity.pdbx_description
1 polymer ?
#
loop_
_entity_poly.entity_id
_entity_poly.type
_entity_poly.pdbx_seq_one_letter_code
_entity_poly.pdbx_strand_id
1 'polypeptide(L)'
;MNWKRTVSTLTLSALLLGSHSVADASTTIKEKQEQQKKVQDQRKNVKDNQANTSSKIQENNQEISKVQEEVNKMDAQLQDIIYDVAAKRQEIKRTEMKIEDLEADIKAYQKKMEAQEAMMRERMATMQINGGGSINWAEFIFGSKNFSDLITRMITAGTIQRSDQELFDDYEATRQSLQEAQAALKEQRASLLAQQKALEARQADLEKKMKQREARIKELEEKNIEFETQIFDLQEIEATLIAQEEAIAAEIEAQRREEEEARRRAEEAARQEAARKAEEARLAEEAKAEAARQEAARAEAARQAAAQQKQNNSNSTQSSASSNQTTQNATPAPKPAAPAPKPAAPSPKPAAPASKPAPSTPTASTPAPSGAMFIQPAAGRYTQGWGPASGQFGYTFHNGVDIAGPVGTPIRASATGTVIRAGWGGAYGNHVMIAHVINGQVWTTVYAHMNSVSVSAGQRVTQGSNIGTLGNTGNSSGPHLHFEIHRGSYWYSSSSAGNTVNPRQFF
;
A
#
# COMPACT_ATOMS: atom_id res chain seq x y z
N MET A 1 15.51 -20.17 14.12
CA MET A 1 16.47 -21.18 13.58
C MET A 1 17.18 -20.54 12.40
N ASN A 2 18.51 -20.62 12.29
CA ASN A 2 19.31 -19.62 11.57
C ASN A 2 19.24 -19.68 10.03
N TRP A 3 18.25 -19.02 9.42
CA TRP A 3 18.16 -18.76 7.96
C TRP A 3 19.48 -18.25 7.37
N LYS A 4 20.13 -17.29 8.06
CA LYS A 4 21.44 -16.74 7.67
C LYS A 4 22.53 -17.81 7.47
N ARG A 5 22.45 -18.98 8.12
CA ARG A 5 23.42 -20.07 7.91
C ARG A 5 23.13 -20.92 6.68
N THR A 6 21.87 -21.04 6.27
CA THR A 6 21.47 -21.84 5.09
C THR A 6 21.73 -21.10 3.79
N VAL A 7 21.55 -19.78 3.77
CA VAL A 7 21.88 -18.95 2.59
C VAL A 7 23.39 -18.71 2.47
N SER A 8 24.12 -18.51 3.57
CA SER A 8 25.60 -18.35 3.51
C SER A 8 26.36 -19.57 2.97
N THR A 9 25.74 -20.75 2.88
CA THR A 9 26.32 -21.93 2.21
C THR A 9 26.07 -21.97 0.69
N LEU A 10 25.17 -21.15 0.15
CA LEU A 10 25.09 -20.85 -1.28
C LEU A 10 26.07 -19.71 -1.60
N THR A 11 27.36 -19.97 -1.41
CA THR A 11 28.41 -19.10 -1.93
C THR A 11 28.25 -19.02 -3.45
N LEU A 12 27.88 -17.84 -3.95
CA LEU A 12 27.76 -17.54 -5.37
C LEU A 12 29.17 -17.46 -5.98
N SER A 13 29.81 -18.62 -6.13
CA SER A 13 31.11 -18.75 -6.77
C SER A 13 30.95 -18.43 -8.25
N ALA A 14 31.12 -17.16 -8.60
CA ALA A 14 31.21 -16.69 -9.97
C ALA A 14 32.43 -17.38 -10.62
N LEU A 15 32.17 -18.49 -11.32
CA LEU A 15 33.20 -19.28 -11.96
C LEU A 15 33.68 -18.51 -13.19
N LEU A 16 34.78 -17.78 -13.03
CA LEU A 16 35.53 -17.18 -14.14
C LEU A 16 35.97 -18.31 -15.08
N LEU A 17 35.27 -18.42 -16.22
CA LEU A 17 35.56 -19.39 -17.27
C LEU A 17 36.91 -19.07 -17.93
N GLY A 18 37.97 -19.63 -17.37
CA GLY A 18 39.30 -19.60 -17.97
C GLY A 18 39.34 -20.45 -19.24
N SER A 19 39.84 -19.88 -20.33
CA SER A 19 40.05 -20.56 -21.61
C SER A 19 41.09 -21.69 -21.48
N HIS A 20 40.63 -22.94 -21.47
CA HIS A 20 41.49 -24.13 -21.46
C HIS A 20 41.64 -24.72 -22.87
N SER A 21 42.79 -25.33 -23.14
CA SER A 21 43.12 -25.88 -24.46
C SER A 21 42.33 -27.14 -24.81
N VAL A 22 42.22 -27.41 -26.10
CA VAL A 22 41.48 -28.54 -26.68
C VAL A 22 42.12 -29.88 -26.27
N ALA A 23 41.60 -30.48 -25.21
CA ALA A 23 41.80 -31.87 -24.83
C ALA A 23 40.42 -32.53 -24.70
N ASP A 24 40.24 -33.71 -25.31
CA ASP A 24 39.00 -34.50 -25.44
C ASP A 24 37.67 -33.77 -25.14
N ALA A 25 37.05 -33.22 -26.18
CA ALA A 25 35.76 -32.51 -26.10
C ALA A 25 34.63 -33.36 -25.46
N SER A 26 34.68 -34.70 -25.61
CA SER A 26 33.71 -35.61 -24.99
C SER A 26 33.76 -35.64 -23.46
N THR A 27 34.92 -35.35 -22.85
CA THR A 27 35.06 -35.13 -21.40
C THR A 27 34.47 -33.78 -21.01
N THR A 28 34.75 -32.72 -21.78
CA THR A 28 34.24 -31.37 -21.52
C THR A 28 32.71 -31.28 -21.54
N ILE A 29 32.05 -31.97 -22.48
CA ILE A 29 30.58 -32.00 -22.53
C ILE A 29 30.00 -32.73 -21.30
N LYS A 30 30.61 -33.83 -20.84
CA LYS A 30 30.17 -34.55 -19.63
C LYS A 30 30.31 -33.70 -18.37
N GLU A 31 31.44 -33.01 -18.22
CA GLU A 31 31.66 -32.08 -17.10
C GLU A 31 30.62 -30.95 -17.09
N LYS A 32 30.31 -30.36 -18.25
CA LYS A 32 29.26 -29.33 -18.36
C LYS A 32 27.86 -29.89 -18.09
N GLN A 33 27.55 -31.12 -18.48
CA GLN A 33 26.29 -31.79 -18.12
C GLN A 33 26.19 -32.06 -16.60
N GLU A 34 27.29 -32.40 -15.94
CA GLU A 34 27.32 -32.59 -14.48
C GLU A 34 27.20 -31.25 -13.73
N GLN A 35 27.80 -30.17 -14.25
CA GLN A 35 27.54 -28.80 -13.78
C GLN A 35 26.08 -28.40 -13.97
N GLN A 36 25.48 -28.64 -15.14
CA GLN A 36 24.07 -28.35 -15.41
C GLN A 36 23.15 -29.07 -14.42
N LYS A 37 23.40 -30.36 -14.15
CA LYS A 37 22.65 -31.13 -13.16
C LYS A 37 22.79 -30.53 -11.74
N LYS A 38 23.99 -30.10 -11.36
CA LYS A 38 24.24 -29.46 -10.06
C LYS A 38 23.47 -28.15 -9.90
N VAL A 39 23.40 -27.33 -10.95
CA VAL A 39 22.58 -26.10 -10.96
C VAL A 39 21.09 -26.43 -10.89
N GLN A 40 20.61 -27.48 -11.57
CA GLN A 40 19.23 -27.97 -11.46
C GLN A 40 18.88 -28.44 -10.04
N ASP A 41 19.78 -29.18 -9.37
CA ASP A 41 19.61 -29.60 -7.99
C ASP A 41 19.58 -28.40 -7.02
N GLN A 42 20.40 -27.37 -7.27
CA GLN A 42 20.35 -26.09 -6.53
C GLN A 42 19.03 -25.36 -6.75
N ARG A 43 18.57 -25.26 -8.01
CA ARG A 43 17.31 -24.62 -8.39
C ARG A 43 16.09 -25.31 -7.76
N LYS A 44 16.11 -26.64 -7.71
CA LYS A 44 15.10 -27.44 -7.00
C LYS A 44 15.07 -27.10 -5.51
N ASN A 45 16.23 -27.09 -4.83
CA ASN A 45 16.31 -26.69 -3.42
C ASN A 45 15.80 -25.25 -3.18
N VAL A 46 16.06 -24.32 -4.11
CA VAL A 46 15.53 -22.94 -4.03
C VAL A 46 14.00 -22.93 -4.14
N LYS A 47 13.41 -23.72 -5.06
CA LYS A 47 11.94 -23.89 -5.15
C LYS A 47 11.32 -24.52 -3.90
N ASP A 48 11.95 -25.57 -3.36
CA ASP A 48 11.48 -26.22 -2.13
C ASP A 48 11.53 -25.23 -0.93
N ASN A 49 12.54 -24.35 -0.89
CA ASN A 49 12.62 -23.25 0.07
C ASN A 49 11.56 -22.16 -0.18
N GLN A 50 11.32 -21.75 -1.42
CA GLN A 50 10.23 -20.81 -1.78
C GLN A 50 8.86 -21.35 -1.35
N ALA A 51 8.59 -22.64 -1.55
CA ALA A 51 7.34 -23.29 -1.13
C ALA A 51 7.19 -23.29 0.40
N ASN A 52 8.27 -23.59 1.14
CA ASN A 52 8.31 -23.53 2.60
C ASN A 52 8.08 -22.09 3.12
N THR A 53 8.74 -21.10 2.52
CA THR A 53 8.53 -19.67 2.82
C THR A 53 7.09 -19.24 2.50
N SER A 54 6.51 -19.71 1.39
CA SER A 54 5.10 -19.46 1.05
C SER A 54 4.12 -20.06 2.06
N SER A 55 4.44 -21.23 2.65
CA SER A 55 3.63 -21.81 3.75
C SER A 55 3.68 -20.94 5.00
N LYS A 56 4.89 -20.46 5.38
CA LYS A 56 5.06 -19.53 6.51
C LYS A 56 4.36 -18.19 6.29
N ILE A 57 4.27 -17.71 5.05
CA ILE A 57 3.50 -16.51 4.72
C ILE A 57 2.01 -16.76 4.93
N GLN A 58 1.48 -17.94 4.61
CA GLN A 58 0.09 -18.29 4.93
C GLN A 58 -0.16 -18.36 6.44
N GLU A 59 0.76 -18.95 7.22
CA GLU A 59 0.71 -18.97 8.69
C GLU A 59 0.77 -17.55 9.27
N ASN A 60 1.71 -16.73 8.80
CA ASN A 60 1.86 -15.34 9.24
C ASN A 60 0.66 -14.48 8.84
N ASN A 61 0.02 -14.71 7.69
CA ASN A 61 -1.24 -14.06 7.32
C ASN A 61 -2.39 -14.41 8.28
N GLN A 62 -2.39 -15.61 8.87
CA GLN A 62 -3.34 -15.97 9.94
C GLN A 62 -2.99 -15.27 11.26
N GLU A 63 -1.70 -15.11 11.60
CA GLU A 63 -1.29 -14.29 12.75
C GLU A 63 -1.66 -12.82 12.57
N ILE A 64 -1.37 -12.24 11.40
CA ILE A 64 -1.74 -10.87 11.02
C ILE A 64 -3.24 -10.67 11.15
N SER A 65 -4.07 -11.63 10.69
CA SER A 65 -5.52 -11.57 10.86
C SER A 65 -5.94 -11.54 12.34
N LYS A 66 -5.34 -12.39 13.19
CA LYS A 66 -5.63 -12.42 14.65
C LYS A 66 -5.22 -11.13 15.34
N VAL A 67 -4.04 -10.58 15.03
CA VAL A 67 -3.59 -9.31 15.62
C VAL A 67 -4.41 -8.14 15.09
N GLN A 68 -4.87 -8.19 13.83
CA GLN A 68 -5.82 -7.21 13.30
C GLN A 68 -7.17 -7.27 14.03
N GLU A 69 -7.66 -8.47 14.40
CA GLU A 69 -8.83 -8.62 15.29
C GLU A 69 -8.57 -8.06 16.70
N GLU A 70 -7.38 -8.28 17.29
CA GLU A 70 -6.99 -7.64 18.55
C GLU A 70 -7.00 -6.11 18.45
N VAL A 71 -6.41 -5.55 17.39
CA VAL A 71 -6.39 -4.10 17.11
C VAL A 71 -7.81 -3.56 16.93
N ASN A 72 -8.67 -4.24 16.16
CA ASN A 72 -10.07 -3.85 15.97
C ASN A 72 -10.85 -3.84 17.30
N LYS A 73 -10.59 -4.82 18.18
CA LYS A 73 -11.18 -4.90 19.52
C LYS A 73 -10.66 -3.80 20.44
N MET A 74 -9.37 -3.46 20.36
CA MET A 74 -8.81 -2.31 21.06
C MET A 74 -9.42 -1.00 20.56
N ASP A 75 -9.61 -0.83 19.25
CA ASP A 75 -10.26 0.34 18.66
C ASP A 75 -11.71 0.52 19.12
N ALA A 76 -12.48 -0.57 19.20
CA ALA A 76 -13.82 -0.53 19.79
C ALA A 76 -13.81 -0.11 21.27
N GLN A 77 -12.84 -0.58 22.06
CA GLN A 77 -12.70 -0.18 23.47
C GLN A 77 -12.20 1.27 23.64
N LEU A 78 -11.28 1.72 22.78
CA LEU A 78 -10.83 3.12 22.73
C LEU A 78 -12.00 4.04 22.39
N GLN A 79 -12.88 3.63 21.46
CA GLN A 79 -14.05 4.40 21.07
C GLN A 79 -15.06 4.56 22.22
N ASP A 80 -15.37 3.49 22.97
CA ASP A 80 -16.22 3.55 24.18
C ASP A 80 -15.66 4.56 25.20
N ILE A 81 -14.35 4.48 25.47
CA ILE A 81 -13.65 5.39 26.37
C ILE A 81 -13.71 6.84 25.86
N ILE A 82 -13.56 7.08 24.55
CA ILE A 82 -13.67 8.43 23.95
C ILE A 82 -15.09 8.98 24.07
N TYR A 83 -16.13 8.17 23.80
CA TYR A 83 -17.52 8.61 23.94
C TYR A 83 -17.85 8.95 25.39
N ASP A 84 -17.46 8.12 26.35
CA ASP A 84 -17.72 8.38 27.76
C ASP A 84 -16.90 9.58 28.30
N VAL A 85 -15.68 9.80 27.79
CA VAL A 85 -14.91 11.04 28.04
C VAL A 85 -15.66 12.27 27.51
N ALA A 86 -16.24 12.20 26.32
CA ALA A 86 -17.01 13.31 25.74
C ALA A 86 -18.33 13.55 26.49
N ALA A 87 -19.06 12.50 26.84
CA ALA A 87 -20.29 12.56 27.61
C ALA A 87 -20.05 13.12 29.02
N LYS A 88 -19.03 12.65 29.72
CA LYS A 88 -18.66 13.16 31.06
C LYS A 88 -18.22 14.62 31.02
N ARG A 89 -17.57 15.10 29.96
CA ARG A 89 -17.29 16.54 29.78
C ARG A 89 -18.56 17.39 29.64
N GLN A 90 -19.61 16.87 28.98
CA GLN A 90 -20.90 17.56 28.90
C GLN A 90 -21.65 17.53 30.24
N GLU A 91 -21.53 16.45 31.00
CA GLU A 91 -22.09 16.32 32.36
C GLU A 91 -21.42 17.31 33.33
N ILE A 92 -20.09 17.34 33.34
CA ILE A 92 -19.25 18.32 34.07
C ILE A 92 -19.73 19.74 33.76
N LYS A 93 -19.85 20.11 32.47
CA LYS A 93 -20.32 21.45 32.08
C LYS A 93 -21.75 21.77 32.60
N ARG A 94 -22.64 20.79 32.65
CA ARG A 94 -23.99 20.96 33.22
C ARG A 94 -23.95 21.13 34.74
N THR A 95 -23.06 20.42 35.43
CA THR A 95 -22.82 20.59 36.87
C THR A 95 -22.20 21.95 37.17
N GLU A 96 -21.26 22.44 36.35
CA GLU A 96 -20.66 23.78 36.46
C GLU A 96 -21.72 24.89 36.34
N MET A 97 -22.62 24.83 35.34
CA MET A 97 -23.72 25.82 35.22
C MET A 97 -24.66 25.79 36.43
N LYS A 98 -25.01 24.60 36.96
CA LYS A 98 -25.83 24.49 38.18
C LYS A 98 -25.14 25.08 39.41
N ILE A 99 -23.81 24.99 39.49
CA ILE A 99 -23.02 25.58 40.57
C ILE A 99 -23.07 27.11 40.46
N GLU A 100 -22.95 27.67 39.25
CA GLU A 100 -23.09 29.10 38.98
C GLU A 100 -24.48 29.62 39.36
N ASP A 101 -25.55 28.92 38.96
CA ASP A 101 -26.94 29.24 39.33
C ASP A 101 -27.14 29.24 40.86
N LEU A 102 -26.68 28.18 41.55
CA LEU A 102 -26.80 28.06 43.01
C LEU A 102 -26.00 29.13 43.77
N GLU A 103 -24.84 29.54 43.26
CA GLU A 103 -24.05 30.64 43.83
C GLU A 103 -24.75 32.00 43.68
N ALA A 104 -25.46 32.21 42.56
CA ALA A 104 -26.31 33.39 42.36
C ALA A 104 -27.52 33.40 43.32
N ASP A 105 -28.21 32.28 43.47
CA ASP A 105 -29.35 32.12 44.39
C ASP A 105 -28.94 32.35 45.85
N ILE A 106 -27.84 31.73 46.30
CA ILE A 106 -27.29 31.93 47.66
C ILE A 106 -27.04 33.41 47.94
N LYS A 107 -26.45 34.13 46.98
CA LYS A 107 -26.20 35.58 47.08
C LYS A 107 -27.50 36.39 47.12
N ALA A 108 -28.51 35.98 46.37
CA ALA A 108 -29.84 36.62 46.38
C ALA A 108 -30.56 36.40 47.72
N TYR A 109 -30.54 35.19 48.28
CA TYR A 109 -31.11 34.89 49.59
C TYR A 109 -30.39 35.63 50.72
N GLN A 110 -29.05 35.67 50.71
CA GLN A 110 -28.26 36.45 51.67
C GLN A 110 -28.68 37.93 51.66
N LYS A 111 -28.77 38.55 50.47
CA LYS A 111 -29.23 39.94 50.33
C LYS A 111 -30.69 40.14 50.78
N LYS A 112 -31.59 39.17 50.54
CA LYS A 112 -32.98 39.22 51.02
C LYS A 112 -33.03 39.15 52.56
N MET A 113 -32.24 38.26 53.17
CA MET A 113 -32.11 38.15 54.62
C MET A 113 -31.54 39.41 55.26
N GLU A 114 -30.50 40.02 54.68
CA GLU A 114 -29.95 41.31 55.15
C GLU A 114 -31.01 42.42 55.16
N ALA A 115 -31.84 42.48 54.11
CA ALA A 115 -32.94 43.44 54.03
C ALA A 115 -34.06 43.14 55.06
N GLN A 116 -34.41 41.88 55.26
CA GLN A 116 -35.37 41.45 56.28
C GLN A 116 -34.87 41.74 57.70
N GLU A 117 -33.59 41.47 57.99
CA GLU A 117 -32.94 41.85 59.24
C GLU A 117 -32.94 43.36 59.46
N ALA A 118 -32.66 44.17 58.43
CA ALA A 118 -32.71 45.62 58.54
C ALA A 118 -34.12 46.11 58.91
N MET A 119 -35.17 45.60 58.25
CA MET A 119 -36.56 45.91 58.57
C MET A 119 -36.93 45.46 59.99
N MET A 120 -36.56 44.24 60.40
CA MET A 120 -36.78 43.76 61.77
C MET A 120 -36.04 44.58 62.83
N ARG A 121 -34.80 45.02 62.55
CA ARG A 121 -34.02 45.88 63.47
C ARG A 121 -34.63 47.27 63.61
N GLU A 122 -35.03 47.91 62.52
CA GLU A 122 -35.74 49.19 62.54
C GLU A 122 -37.04 49.06 63.33
N ARG A 123 -37.82 48.01 63.03
CA ARG A 123 -39.06 47.69 63.74
C ARG A 123 -38.84 47.53 65.25
N MET A 124 -37.88 46.71 65.66
CA MET A 124 -37.53 46.51 67.08
C MET A 124 -37.02 47.80 67.75
N ALA A 125 -36.23 48.62 67.05
CA ALA A 125 -35.79 49.91 67.57
C ALA A 125 -36.96 50.88 67.79
N THR A 126 -37.94 50.95 66.86
CA THR A 126 -39.15 51.75 67.06
C THR A 126 -40.01 51.22 68.21
N MET A 127 -40.07 49.91 68.46
CA MET A 127 -40.73 49.36 69.65
C MET A 127 -40.02 49.77 70.94
N GLN A 128 -38.67 49.72 70.97
CA GLN A 128 -37.89 50.12 72.15
C GLN A 128 -38.02 51.61 72.47
N ILE A 129 -37.90 52.50 71.46
CA ILE A 129 -37.99 53.96 71.64
C ILE A 129 -39.37 54.37 72.19
N ASN A 130 -40.43 53.67 71.81
CA ASN A 130 -41.81 53.96 72.24
C ASN A 130 -42.20 53.35 73.60
N GLY A 131 -41.25 52.85 74.41
CA GLY A 131 -41.51 52.48 75.81
C GLY A 131 -40.84 51.21 76.34
N GLY A 132 -40.01 50.51 75.56
CA GLY A 132 -39.17 49.40 76.01
C GLY A 132 -39.87 48.08 76.37
N GLY A 133 -41.15 48.11 76.74
CA GLY A 133 -42.02 46.95 76.78
C GLY A 133 -42.62 46.65 75.40
N SER A 134 -43.20 45.46 75.25
CA SER A 134 -44.09 45.15 74.12
C SER A 134 -45.09 46.29 73.90
N ILE A 135 -45.36 46.67 72.64
CA ILE A 135 -46.44 47.63 72.34
C ILE A 135 -47.69 47.17 73.10
N ASN A 136 -48.15 47.98 74.05
CA ASN A 136 -49.40 47.71 74.76
C ASN A 136 -50.54 47.94 73.77
N TRP A 137 -50.82 46.95 72.93
CA TRP A 137 -51.89 47.01 71.95
C TRP A 137 -53.24 47.25 72.62
N ALA A 138 -53.42 46.76 73.85
CA ALA A 138 -54.53 47.12 74.71
C ALA A 138 -54.61 48.64 74.97
N GLU A 139 -53.53 49.29 75.41
CA GLU A 139 -53.49 50.73 75.68
C GLU A 139 -53.62 51.56 74.39
N PHE A 140 -52.99 51.13 73.29
CA PHE A 140 -53.12 51.77 71.97
C PHE A 140 -54.57 51.72 71.45
N ILE A 141 -55.26 50.57 71.59
CA ILE A 141 -56.64 50.38 71.14
C ILE A 141 -57.63 51.06 72.09
N PHE A 142 -57.55 50.82 73.40
CA PHE A 142 -58.48 51.37 74.40
C PHE A 142 -58.23 52.86 74.71
N GLY A 143 -57.07 53.42 74.38
CA GLY A 143 -56.80 54.86 74.39
C GLY A 143 -57.46 55.66 73.25
N SER A 144 -58.46 55.08 72.57
CA SER A 144 -59.24 55.73 71.51
C SER A 144 -60.13 56.86 72.05
N LYS A 145 -60.24 57.96 71.30
CA LYS A 145 -61.08 59.13 71.67
C LYS A 145 -62.56 58.99 71.31
N ASN A 146 -62.89 58.10 70.37
CA ASN A 146 -64.26 57.80 69.93
C ASN A 146 -64.31 56.46 69.17
N PHE A 147 -65.50 55.97 68.83
CA PHE A 147 -65.69 54.68 68.16
C PHE A 147 -65.00 54.57 66.79
N SER A 148 -64.91 55.65 66.00
CA SER A 148 -64.22 55.62 64.71
C SER A 148 -62.69 55.51 64.87
N ASP A 149 -62.14 56.15 65.90
CA ASP A 149 -60.74 56.05 66.30
C ASP A 149 -60.42 54.62 66.80
N LEU A 150 -61.32 54.03 67.60
CA LEU A 150 -61.21 52.65 68.10
C LEU A 150 -61.12 51.62 66.96
N ILE A 151 -62.04 51.69 65.98
CA ILE A 151 -62.05 50.76 64.84
C ILE A 151 -60.80 50.94 63.98
N THR A 152 -60.39 52.18 63.71
CA THR A 152 -59.14 52.46 62.97
C THR A 152 -57.93 51.86 63.68
N ARG A 153 -57.79 52.06 65.00
CA ARG A 153 -56.69 51.51 65.80
C ARG A 153 -56.69 49.99 65.83
N MET A 154 -57.86 49.35 65.92
CA MET A 154 -57.99 47.90 65.90
C MET A 154 -57.57 47.30 64.54
N ILE A 155 -57.97 47.92 63.42
CA ILE A 155 -57.55 47.53 62.07
C ILE A 155 -56.04 47.74 61.90
N THR A 156 -55.51 48.90 62.32
CA THR A 156 -54.07 49.20 62.25
C THR A 156 -53.24 48.21 63.06
N ALA A 157 -53.66 47.88 64.29
CA ALA A 157 -52.99 46.90 65.13
C ALA A 157 -52.99 45.49 64.49
N GLY A 158 -54.13 45.03 63.97
CA GLY A 158 -54.23 43.73 63.31
C GLY A 158 -53.46 43.65 61.98
N THR A 159 -53.40 44.74 61.22
CA THR A 159 -52.59 44.84 59.99
C THR A 159 -51.10 44.81 60.32
N ILE A 160 -50.67 45.55 61.33
CA ILE A 160 -49.28 45.59 61.79
C ILE A 160 -48.85 44.23 62.33
N GLN A 161 -49.64 43.60 63.20
CA GLN A 161 -49.32 42.27 63.75
C GLN A 161 -49.20 41.21 62.64
N ARG A 162 -50.08 41.26 61.63
CA ARG A 162 -49.99 40.37 60.46
C ARG A 162 -48.72 40.64 59.65
N SER A 163 -48.40 41.90 59.37
CA SER A 163 -47.18 42.27 58.63
C SER A 163 -45.89 41.90 59.39
N ASP A 164 -45.89 42.01 60.72
CA ASP A 164 -44.76 41.60 61.56
C ASP A 164 -44.61 40.06 61.51
N GLN A 165 -45.72 39.31 61.61
CA GLN A 165 -45.71 37.85 61.49
C GLN A 165 -45.27 37.39 60.08
N GLU A 166 -45.84 37.96 59.02
CA GLU A 166 -45.46 37.69 57.64
C GLU A 166 -43.97 37.95 57.43
N LEU A 167 -43.39 39.01 57.98
CA LEU A 167 -41.94 39.28 57.89
C LEU A 167 -41.08 38.18 58.55
N PHE A 168 -41.51 37.62 59.68
CA PHE A 168 -40.82 36.49 60.32
C PHE A 168 -40.97 35.20 59.52
N ASP A 169 -42.19 34.86 59.09
CA ASP A 169 -42.47 33.67 58.28
C ASP A 169 -41.67 33.69 56.97
N ASP A 170 -41.61 34.84 56.31
CA ASP A 170 -40.88 35.07 55.06
C ASP A 170 -39.35 35.08 55.26
N TYR A 171 -38.87 35.43 56.46
CA TYR A 171 -37.46 35.33 56.86
C TYR A 171 -37.05 33.89 57.17
N GLU A 172 -37.88 33.12 57.87
CA GLU A 172 -37.63 31.69 58.12
C GLU A 172 -37.64 30.89 56.82
N ALA A 173 -38.59 31.15 55.92
CA ALA A 173 -38.63 30.56 54.59
C ALA A 173 -37.36 30.88 53.78
N THR A 174 -36.92 32.15 53.78
CA THR A 174 -35.69 32.56 53.08
C THR A 174 -34.44 31.92 53.71
N ARG A 175 -34.38 31.78 55.04
CA ARG A 175 -33.31 31.07 55.75
C ARG A 175 -33.27 29.59 55.36
N GLN A 176 -34.43 28.95 55.24
CA GLN A 176 -34.53 27.56 54.79
C GLN A 176 -34.03 27.40 53.34
N SER A 177 -34.51 28.22 52.41
CA SER A 177 -34.04 28.18 51.00
C SER A 177 -32.54 28.43 50.87
N LEU A 178 -31.97 29.32 51.70
CA LEU A 178 -30.52 29.53 51.77
C LEU A 178 -29.78 28.26 52.25
N GLN A 179 -30.27 27.59 53.29
CA GLN A 179 -29.67 26.35 53.80
C GLN A 179 -29.76 25.20 52.79
N GLU A 180 -30.90 25.06 52.10
CA GLU A 180 -31.11 24.08 51.03
C GLU A 180 -30.18 24.33 49.84
N ALA A 181 -30.07 25.59 49.37
CA ALA A 181 -29.16 25.96 48.29
C ALA A 181 -27.68 25.74 48.66
N GLN A 182 -27.28 26.06 49.91
CA GLN A 182 -25.92 25.79 50.39
C GLN A 182 -25.61 24.29 50.49
N ALA A 183 -26.58 23.48 50.91
CA ALA A 183 -26.44 22.02 50.93
C ALA A 183 -26.31 21.44 49.50
N ALA A 184 -27.17 21.88 48.58
CA ALA A 184 -27.13 21.50 47.17
C ALA A 184 -25.81 21.91 46.51
N LEU A 185 -25.30 23.13 46.76
CA LEU A 185 -24.02 23.61 46.22
C LEU A 185 -22.86 22.72 46.69
N LYS A 186 -22.85 22.31 47.96
CA LYS A 186 -21.84 21.40 48.51
C LYS A 186 -21.89 20.02 47.84
N GLU A 187 -23.09 19.50 47.60
CA GLU A 187 -23.29 18.23 46.89
C GLU A 187 -22.83 18.31 45.41
N GLN A 188 -23.24 19.35 44.68
CA GLN A 188 -22.82 19.54 43.27
C GLN A 188 -21.31 19.70 43.13
N ARG A 189 -20.65 20.46 44.03
CA ARG A 189 -19.18 20.57 44.04
C ARG A 189 -18.48 19.24 44.33
N ALA A 190 -19.03 18.41 45.22
CA ALA A 190 -18.50 17.06 45.47
C ALA A 190 -18.68 16.13 44.25
N SER A 191 -19.84 16.20 43.59
CA SER A 191 -20.13 15.48 42.34
C SER A 191 -19.18 15.89 41.21
N LEU A 192 -18.95 17.20 41.02
CA LEU A 192 -18.02 17.74 40.03
C LEU A 192 -16.61 17.17 40.19
N LEU A 193 -16.07 17.19 41.41
CA LEU A 193 -14.74 16.66 41.72
C LEU A 193 -14.65 15.14 41.46
N ALA A 194 -15.70 14.38 41.78
CA ALA A 194 -15.77 12.96 41.46
C ALA A 194 -15.80 12.70 39.95
N GLN A 195 -16.56 13.49 39.19
CA GLN A 195 -16.63 13.41 37.72
C GLN A 195 -15.28 13.75 37.07
N GLN A 196 -14.59 14.80 37.54
CA GLN A 196 -13.26 15.18 37.06
C GLN A 196 -12.23 14.07 37.29
N LYS A 197 -12.17 13.49 38.49
CA LYS A 197 -11.26 12.37 38.81
C LYS A 197 -11.57 11.12 37.96
N ALA A 198 -12.84 10.83 37.71
CA ALA A 198 -13.24 9.72 36.84
C ALA A 198 -12.83 9.97 35.37
N LEU A 199 -12.90 11.22 34.91
CA LEU A 199 -12.46 11.64 33.57
C LEU A 199 -10.95 11.43 33.40
N GLU A 200 -10.13 11.88 34.36
CA GLU A 200 -8.67 11.71 34.34
C GLU A 200 -8.27 10.24 34.29
N ALA A 201 -8.86 9.39 35.15
CA ALA A 201 -8.60 7.96 35.16
C ALA A 201 -8.94 7.30 33.81
N ARG A 202 -10.02 7.74 33.16
CA ARG A 202 -10.45 7.23 31.85
C ARG A 202 -9.56 7.73 30.69
N GLN A 203 -9.01 8.93 30.79
CA GLN A 203 -7.96 9.42 29.88
C GLN A 203 -6.64 8.65 30.02
N ALA A 204 -6.26 8.23 31.23
CA ALA A 204 -5.07 7.41 31.45
C ALA A 204 -5.22 5.99 30.87
N ASP A 205 -6.40 5.36 31.00
CA ASP A 205 -6.66 4.06 30.35
C ASP A 205 -6.67 4.18 28.81
N LEU A 206 -7.20 5.28 28.27
CA LEU A 206 -7.13 5.59 26.84
C LEU A 206 -5.68 5.60 26.34
N GLU A 207 -4.80 6.35 26.99
CA GLU A 207 -3.39 6.46 26.60
C GLU A 207 -2.67 5.10 26.67
N LYS A 208 -2.95 4.31 27.71
CA LYS A 208 -2.40 2.96 27.87
C LYS A 208 -2.82 2.04 26.71
N LYS A 209 -4.10 2.04 26.33
CA LYS A 209 -4.61 1.23 25.22
C LYS A 209 -4.09 1.69 23.86
N MET A 210 -3.93 3.01 23.65
CA MET A 210 -3.29 3.56 22.45
C MET A 210 -1.86 3.02 22.27
N LYS A 211 -1.06 3.01 23.34
CA LYS A 211 0.31 2.46 23.33
C LYS A 211 0.35 0.96 23.07
N GLN A 212 -0.59 0.19 23.64
CA GLN A 212 -0.70 -1.25 23.39
C GLN A 212 -1.04 -1.55 21.92
N ARG A 213 -1.96 -0.78 21.33
CA ARG A 213 -2.34 -0.86 19.92
C ARG A 213 -1.16 -0.53 18.99
N GLU A 214 -0.43 0.55 19.27
CA GLU A 214 0.74 0.98 18.49
C GLU A 214 1.83 -0.10 18.47
N ALA A 215 2.13 -0.69 19.63
CA ALA A 215 3.08 -1.79 19.73
C ALA A 215 2.68 -3.02 18.88
N ARG A 216 1.39 -3.38 18.85
CA ARG A 216 0.86 -4.47 18.01
C ARG A 216 0.96 -4.18 16.51
N ILE A 217 0.70 -2.94 16.09
CA ILE A 217 0.84 -2.56 14.67
C ILE A 217 2.32 -2.64 14.25
N LYS A 218 3.24 -2.15 15.09
CA LYS A 218 4.67 -2.24 14.82
C LYS A 218 5.17 -3.68 14.69
N GLU A 219 4.68 -4.60 15.55
CA GLU A 219 4.97 -6.03 15.45
C GLU A 219 4.57 -6.62 14.08
N LEU A 220 3.47 -6.15 13.49
CA LEU A 220 3.01 -6.58 12.16
C LEU A 220 3.87 -6.03 11.03
N GLU A 221 4.27 -4.77 11.11
CA GLU A 221 5.13 -4.13 10.11
C GLU A 221 6.51 -4.81 10.06
N GLU A 222 7.11 -5.09 11.22
CA GLU A 222 8.40 -5.79 11.31
C GLU A 222 8.33 -7.21 10.73
N LYS A 223 7.27 -7.98 11.05
CA LYS A 223 7.05 -9.33 10.48
C LYS A 223 6.89 -9.31 8.96
N ASN A 224 6.13 -8.36 8.40
CA ASN A 224 5.94 -8.28 6.95
C ASN A 224 7.25 -8.01 6.20
N ILE A 225 8.05 -7.04 6.67
CA ILE A 225 9.32 -6.67 6.03
C ILE A 225 10.31 -7.85 6.01
N GLU A 226 10.37 -8.64 7.10
CA GLU A 226 11.24 -9.82 7.16
C GLU A 226 10.89 -10.87 6.09
N PHE A 227 9.61 -11.12 5.83
CA PHE A 227 9.19 -12.11 4.83
C PHE A 227 9.26 -11.60 3.39
N GLU A 228 8.93 -10.33 3.11
CA GLU A 228 9.08 -9.74 1.77
C GLU A 228 10.55 -9.80 1.31
N THR A 229 11.48 -9.49 2.20
CA THR A 229 12.92 -9.61 1.95
C THR A 229 13.33 -11.05 1.61
N GLN A 230 12.85 -12.04 2.39
CA GLN A 230 13.17 -13.46 2.15
C GLN A 230 12.65 -13.99 0.80
N ILE A 231 11.50 -13.50 0.31
CA ILE A 231 11.00 -13.87 -1.03
C ILE A 231 11.90 -13.26 -2.11
N PHE A 232 12.24 -11.98 -1.98
CA PHE A 232 13.04 -11.26 -2.97
C PHE A 232 14.41 -11.91 -3.15
N ASP A 233 15.12 -12.18 -2.06
CA ASP A 233 16.41 -12.89 -2.06
C ASP A 233 16.32 -14.26 -2.80
N LEU A 234 15.25 -15.03 -2.53
CA LEU A 234 15.04 -16.34 -3.18
C LEU A 234 14.69 -16.23 -4.67
N GLN A 235 14.02 -15.17 -5.09
CA GLN A 235 13.70 -14.92 -6.51
C GLN A 235 14.93 -14.47 -7.29
N GLU A 236 15.80 -13.63 -6.71
CA GLU A 236 17.06 -13.22 -7.32
C GLU A 236 18.02 -14.41 -7.49
N ILE A 237 18.10 -15.29 -6.48
CA ILE A 237 18.87 -16.54 -6.57
C ILE A 237 18.30 -17.47 -7.65
N GLU A 238 16.97 -17.66 -7.75
CA GLU A 238 16.39 -18.51 -8.81
C GLU A 238 16.67 -17.95 -10.21
N ALA A 239 16.51 -16.64 -10.42
CA ALA A 239 16.81 -15.99 -11.69
C ALA A 239 18.29 -16.15 -12.09
N THR A 240 19.20 -16.07 -11.12
CA THR A 240 20.63 -16.28 -11.34
C THR A 240 20.95 -17.73 -11.72
N LEU A 241 20.31 -18.71 -11.08
CA LEU A 241 20.47 -20.14 -11.41
C LEU A 241 19.89 -20.46 -12.79
N ILE A 242 18.75 -19.87 -13.18
CA ILE A 242 18.19 -20.00 -14.54
C ILE A 242 19.18 -19.48 -15.59
N ALA A 243 19.76 -18.29 -15.38
CA ALA A 243 20.76 -17.74 -16.29
C ALA A 243 22.02 -18.62 -16.40
N GLN A 244 22.41 -19.30 -15.32
CA GLN A 244 23.50 -20.29 -15.35
C GLN A 244 23.11 -21.57 -16.12
N GLU A 245 21.89 -22.10 -15.95
CA GLU A 245 21.39 -23.25 -16.73
C GLU A 245 21.36 -22.93 -18.24
N GLU A 246 20.90 -21.74 -18.61
CA GLU A 246 20.86 -21.26 -20.01
C GLU A 246 22.25 -21.06 -20.59
N ALA A 247 23.18 -20.45 -19.84
CA ALA A 247 24.57 -20.28 -20.27
C ALA A 247 25.27 -21.64 -20.50
N ILE A 248 25.14 -22.58 -19.54
CA ILE A 248 25.72 -23.92 -19.67
C ILE A 248 25.08 -24.70 -20.84
N ALA A 249 23.77 -24.56 -21.06
CA ALA A 249 23.10 -25.18 -22.19
C ALA A 249 23.59 -24.64 -23.55
N ALA A 250 23.68 -23.31 -23.69
CA ALA A 250 24.19 -22.67 -24.91
C ALA A 250 25.65 -23.04 -25.20
N GLU A 251 26.47 -23.14 -24.16
CA GLU A 251 27.87 -23.58 -24.20
C GLU A 251 28.01 -25.06 -24.65
N ILE A 252 27.17 -25.97 -24.13
CA ILE A 252 27.10 -27.38 -24.58
C ILE A 252 26.67 -27.45 -26.05
N GLU A 253 25.70 -26.64 -26.47
CA GLU A 253 25.21 -26.64 -27.85
C GLU A 253 26.24 -26.06 -28.83
N ALA A 254 26.98 -25.02 -28.43
CA ALA A 254 28.10 -24.48 -29.19
C ALA A 254 29.18 -25.56 -29.42
N GLN A 255 29.60 -26.28 -28.37
CA GLN A 255 30.59 -27.37 -28.52
C GLN A 255 30.09 -28.51 -29.41
N ARG A 256 28.81 -28.90 -29.31
CA ARG A 256 28.22 -29.91 -30.22
C ARG A 256 28.24 -29.47 -31.68
N ARG A 257 27.99 -28.18 -31.96
CA ARG A 257 28.08 -27.62 -33.31
C ARG A 257 29.52 -27.60 -33.82
N GLU A 258 30.50 -27.28 -32.97
CA GLU A 258 31.92 -27.36 -33.31
C GLU A 258 32.37 -28.81 -33.59
N GLU A 259 31.94 -29.78 -32.78
CA GLU A 259 32.19 -31.21 -33.01
C GLU A 259 31.56 -31.70 -34.34
N GLU A 260 30.33 -31.29 -34.64
CA GLU A 260 29.65 -31.66 -35.89
C GLU A 260 30.31 -31.01 -37.11
N GLU A 261 30.70 -29.74 -37.03
CA GLU A 261 31.49 -29.09 -38.08
C GLU A 261 32.86 -29.74 -38.27
N ALA A 262 33.57 -30.08 -37.19
CA ALA A 262 34.84 -30.78 -37.26
C ALA A 262 34.69 -32.17 -37.89
N ARG A 263 33.64 -32.92 -37.54
CA ARG A 263 33.32 -34.21 -38.16
C ARG A 263 33.02 -34.05 -39.65
N ARG A 264 32.22 -33.05 -40.04
CA ARG A 264 31.90 -32.78 -41.45
C ARG A 264 33.14 -32.38 -42.25
N ARG A 265 34.03 -31.56 -41.69
CA ARG A 265 35.32 -31.19 -42.32
C ARG A 265 36.25 -32.41 -42.45
N ALA A 266 36.30 -33.28 -41.46
CA ALA A 266 37.09 -34.52 -41.51
C ALA A 266 36.55 -35.52 -42.55
N GLU A 267 35.23 -35.68 -42.62
CA GLU A 267 34.56 -36.52 -43.62
C GLU A 267 34.75 -35.98 -45.06
N GLU A 268 34.66 -34.66 -45.22
CA GLU A 268 34.93 -33.98 -46.50
C GLU A 268 36.41 -34.12 -46.92
N ALA A 269 37.35 -33.95 -45.98
CA ALA A 269 38.77 -34.15 -46.22
C ALA A 269 39.10 -35.62 -46.59
N ALA A 270 38.51 -36.59 -45.88
CA ALA A 270 38.66 -38.02 -46.19
C ALA A 270 38.08 -38.37 -47.58
N ARG A 271 36.95 -37.74 -47.96
CA ARG A 271 36.36 -37.88 -49.30
C ARG A 271 37.24 -37.26 -50.39
N GLN A 272 37.85 -36.11 -50.14
CA GLN A 272 38.81 -35.48 -51.05
C GLN A 272 40.08 -36.33 -51.19
N GLU A 273 40.61 -36.90 -50.10
CA GLU A 273 41.77 -37.79 -50.13
C GLU A 273 41.46 -39.09 -50.88
N ALA A 274 40.29 -39.69 -50.65
CA ALA A 274 39.83 -40.87 -51.38
C ALA A 274 39.65 -40.58 -52.88
N ALA A 275 39.09 -39.42 -53.24
CA ALA A 275 38.98 -38.98 -54.63
C ALA A 275 40.36 -38.78 -55.28
N ARG A 276 41.31 -38.16 -54.57
CA ARG A 276 42.69 -37.99 -55.05
C ARG A 276 43.40 -39.32 -55.27
N LYS A 277 43.29 -40.26 -54.33
CA LYS A 277 43.83 -41.63 -54.46
C LYS A 277 43.19 -42.40 -55.61
N ALA A 278 41.89 -42.24 -55.85
CA ALA A 278 41.20 -42.84 -56.99
C ALA A 278 41.64 -42.23 -58.33
N GLU A 279 41.88 -40.93 -58.38
CA GLU A 279 42.43 -40.26 -59.58
C GLU A 279 43.89 -40.65 -59.84
N GLU A 280 44.75 -40.69 -58.81
CA GLU A 280 46.11 -41.23 -58.87
C GLU A 280 46.12 -42.68 -59.40
N ALA A 281 45.22 -43.53 -58.89
CA ALA A 281 45.08 -44.91 -59.34
C ALA A 281 44.63 -45.01 -60.81
N ARG A 282 43.64 -44.20 -61.24
CA ARG A 282 43.20 -44.12 -62.63
C ARG A 282 44.32 -43.68 -63.56
N LEU A 283 45.07 -42.65 -63.20
CA LEU A 283 46.21 -42.16 -63.99
C LEU A 283 47.34 -43.21 -64.07
N ALA A 284 47.58 -43.96 -62.99
CA ALA A 284 48.54 -45.07 -63.00
C ALA A 284 48.07 -46.26 -63.86
N GLU A 285 46.76 -46.52 -63.93
CA GLU A 285 46.17 -47.52 -64.82
C GLU A 285 46.20 -47.08 -66.30
N GLU A 286 45.89 -45.82 -66.57
CA GLU A 286 45.99 -45.20 -67.91
C GLU A 286 47.45 -45.22 -68.41
N ALA A 287 48.42 -44.86 -67.56
CA ALA A 287 49.85 -44.94 -67.89
C ALA A 287 50.33 -46.39 -68.14
N LYS A 288 49.81 -47.38 -67.40
CA LYS A 288 50.08 -48.81 -67.68
C LYS A 288 49.46 -49.25 -69.01
N ALA A 289 48.23 -48.84 -69.30
CA ALA A 289 47.56 -49.13 -70.57
C ALA A 289 48.28 -48.46 -71.75
N GLU A 290 48.80 -47.23 -71.58
CA GLU A 290 49.61 -46.57 -72.58
C GLU A 290 50.97 -47.27 -72.78
N ALA A 291 51.66 -47.63 -71.69
CA ALA A 291 52.90 -48.41 -71.78
C ALA A 291 52.69 -49.74 -72.52
N ALA A 292 51.59 -50.46 -72.23
CA ALA A 292 51.22 -51.68 -72.94
C ALA A 292 50.88 -51.43 -74.42
N ARG A 293 50.24 -50.30 -74.77
CA ARG A 293 50.02 -49.89 -76.17
C ARG A 293 51.33 -49.56 -76.88
N GLN A 294 52.25 -48.86 -76.22
CA GLN A 294 53.57 -48.54 -76.78
C GLN A 294 54.42 -49.81 -76.96
N GLU A 295 54.34 -50.77 -76.03
CA GLU A 295 55.00 -52.08 -76.15
C GLU A 295 54.38 -52.92 -77.29
N ALA A 296 53.04 -52.96 -77.39
CA ALA A 296 52.35 -53.61 -78.49
C ALA A 296 52.71 -52.97 -79.86
N ALA A 297 52.80 -51.64 -79.94
CA ALA A 297 53.22 -50.93 -81.14
C ALA A 297 54.69 -51.19 -81.50
N ARG A 298 55.59 -51.34 -80.51
CA ARG A 298 56.99 -51.76 -80.74
C ARG A 298 57.06 -53.22 -81.22
N ALA A 299 56.26 -54.10 -80.64
CA ALA A 299 56.17 -55.50 -81.08
C ALA A 299 55.58 -55.61 -82.50
N GLU A 300 54.61 -54.77 -82.85
CA GLU A 300 54.07 -54.67 -84.20
C GLU A 300 55.08 -54.09 -85.18
N ALA A 301 55.79 -53.00 -84.83
CA ALA A 301 56.87 -52.45 -85.65
C ALA A 301 57.99 -53.46 -85.87
N ALA A 302 58.34 -54.27 -84.87
CA ALA A 302 59.28 -55.39 -85.01
C ALA A 302 58.74 -56.50 -85.94
N ARG A 303 57.44 -56.82 -85.87
CA ARG A 303 56.79 -57.74 -86.82
C ARG A 303 56.77 -57.19 -88.24
N GLN A 304 56.52 -55.89 -88.42
CA GLN A 304 56.53 -55.22 -89.72
C GLN A 304 57.96 -55.14 -90.28
N ALA A 305 58.98 -54.90 -89.47
CA ALA A 305 60.39 -54.98 -89.89
C ALA A 305 60.80 -56.41 -90.28
N ALA A 306 60.35 -57.43 -89.55
CA ALA A 306 60.54 -58.83 -89.92
C ALA A 306 59.75 -59.23 -91.19
N ALA A 307 58.61 -58.60 -91.44
CA ALA A 307 57.85 -58.76 -92.68
C ALA A 307 58.54 -58.06 -93.87
N GLN A 308 59.14 -56.88 -93.67
CA GLN A 308 59.96 -56.20 -94.69
C GLN A 308 61.21 -57.01 -95.04
N GLN A 309 61.87 -57.65 -94.07
CA GLN A 309 62.94 -58.62 -94.35
C GLN A 309 62.45 -59.83 -95.17
N LYS A 310 61.18 -60.22 -95.05
CA LYS A 310 60.55 -61.27 -95.88
C LYS A 310 60.01 -60.78 -97.23
N GLN A 311 59.84 -59.47 -97.43
CA GLN A 311 59.40 -58.87 -98.70
C GLN A 311 60.54 -58.49 -99.65
N ASN A 312 61.81 -58.50 -99.19
CA ASN A 312 62.97 -58.43 -100.08
C ASN A 312 63.23 -59.72 -100.89
N ASN A 313 62.31 -60.71 -100.83
CA ASN A 313 62.33 -61.88 -101.69
C ASN A 313 60.91 -62.16 -102.23
N SER A 314 60.78 -62.25 -103.55
CA SER A 314 59.53 -62.39 -104.34
C SER A 314 58.78 -61.10 -104.69
N ASN A 315 58.73 -60.83 -105.99
CA ASN A 315 58.03 -59.72 -106.65
C ASN A 315 56.59 -60.15 -107.05
N SER A 316 55.77 -59.16 -107.45
CA SER A 316 54.61 -59.21 -108.38
C SER A 316 53.16 -59.24 -107.84
N THR A 317 52.34 -58.50 -108.61
CA THR A 317 50.89 -58.72 -108.91
C THR A 317 49.80 -58.02 -108.07
N GLN A 318 49.57 -56.74 -108.41
CA GLN A 318 48.31 -56.17 -108.96
C GLN A 318 46.89 -56.51 -108.38
N SER A 319 46.17 -55.42 -108.04
CA SER A 319 44.79 -55.06 -108.50
C SER A 319 43.56 -55.24 -107.59
N SER A 320 42.80 -54.13 -107.42
CA SER A 320 41.32 -54.00 -107.24
C SER A 320 40.64 -54.69 -106.03
N ALA A 321 39.56 -54.22 -105.38
CA ALA A 321 38.61 -53.08 -105.49
C ALA A 321 37.69 -53.11 -104.22
N SER A 322 36.79 -52.17 -103.85
CA SER A 322 36.55 -50.74 -104.16
C SER A 322 35.37 -50.22 -103.30
N SER A 323 35.34 -48.93 -102.91
CA SER A 323 34.15 -48.15 -102.42
C SER A 323 33.53 -48.55 -101.05
N ASN A 324 32.85 -47.69 -100.26
CA ASN A 324 32.43 -46.29 -100.44
C ASN A 324 32.04 -45.64 -99.08
N GLN A 325 32.23 -44.31 -98.92
CA GLN A 325 31.27 -43.35 -98.27
C GLN A 325 30.88 -43.50 -96.75
N THR A 326 30.48 -42.48 -95.96
CA THR A 326 30.48 -41.00 -96.10
C THR A 326 30.07 -40.31 -94.78
N THR A 327 30.91 -39.40 -94.25
CA THR A 327 30.53 -38.17 -93.46
C THR A 327 29.81 -38.35 -92.08
N GLN A 328 29.67 -37.34 -91.19
CA GLN A 328 30.03 -35.90 -91.16
C GLN A 328 30.14 -35.40 -89.70
N ASN A 329 30.88 -34.30 -89.48
CA ASN A 329 30.61 -33.09 -88.64
C ASN A 329 29.71 -33.16 -87.37
N ALA A 330 29.92 -32.36 -86.30
CA ALA A 330 30.94 -31.32 -86.02
C ALA A 330 31.00 -30.98 -84.50
N THR A 331 32.07 -30.29 -84.11
CA THR A 331 32.26 -29.48 -82.88
C THR A 331 31.32 -28.23 -82.86
N PRO A 332 31.17 -27.41 -81.77
CA PRO A 332 32.22 -27.00 -80.82
C PRO A 332 31.87 -26.82 -79.31
N ALA A 333 32.91 -26.49 -78.54
CA ALA A 333 32.91 -25.97 -77.15
C ALA A 333 32.59 -24.43 -77.14
N PRO A 334 32.70 -23.60 -76.05
CA PRO A 334 33.38 -23.83 -74.74
C PRO A 334 32.78 -23.22 -73.42
N LYS A 335 33.26 -23.74 -72.28
CA LYS A 335 33.95 -23.10 -71.10
C LYS A 335 33.82 -21.55 -70.84
N PRO A 336 34.16 -21.02 -69.62
CA PRO A 336 33.55 -21.11 -68.26
C PRO A 336 33.34 -19.72 -67.59
N ALA A 337 32.91 -19.67 -66.31
CA ALA A 337 33.67 -19.06 -65.17
C ALA A 337 32.80 -18.66 -63.94
N ALA A 338 33.36 -18.85 -62.74
CA ALA A 338 33.03 -18.13 -61.49
C ALA A 338 34.28 -17.32 -61.06
N PRO A 339 34.21 -16.34 -60.13
CA PRO A 339 34.18 -16.64 -58.69
C PRO A 339 33.39 -15.61 -57.82
N ALA A 340 33.57 -15.66 -56.49
CA ALA A 340 32.71 -15.02 -55.46
C ALA A 340 33.46 -13.93 -54.58
N PRO A 341 33.20 -13.68 -53.26
CA PRO A 341 32.69 -12.37 -52.80
C PRO A 341 33.43 -11.75 -51.56
N LYS A 342 32.70 -10.98 -50.69
CA LYS A 342 33.03 -10.38 -49.35
C LYS A 342 33.81 -9.02 -49.35
N PRO A 343 33.88 -8.24 -48.23
CA PRO A 343 33.29 -8.38 -46.86
C PRO A 343 32.54 -7.11 -46.33
N ALA A 344 32.41 -6.92 -44.98
CA ALA A 344 31.36 -6.13 -44.31
C ALA A 344 31.80 -5.26 -43.08
N ALA A 345 30.84 -4.46 -42.55
CA ALA A 345 30.76 -3.80 -41.21
C ALA A 345 31.69 -2.55 -40.97
N PRO A 346 31.55 -1.73 -39.88
CA PRO A 346 30.61 -1.77 -38.73
C PRO A 346 29.94 -0.41 -38.30
N SER A 347 29.16 -0.42 -37.20
CA SER A 347 28.61 0.76 -36.46
C SER A 347 29.45 1.11 -35.21
N PRO A 348 29.22 2.24 -34.47
CA PRO A 348 28.69 2.10 -33.09
C PRO A 348 27.99 3.31 -32.36
N LYS A 349 27.12 2.94 -31.40
CA LYS A 349 26.88 3.52 -30.03
C LYS A 349 26.03 4.80 -29.75
N PRO A 350 25.51 4.96 -28.49
CA PRO A 350 24.27 5.69 -28.18
C PRO A 350 24.39 6.80 -27.10
N ALA A 351 23.26 7.43 -26.74
CA ALA A 351 23.13 8.40 -25.63
C ALA A 351 22.13 7.96 -24.54
N ALA A 352 22.37 8.41 -23.31
CA ALA A 352 21.62 8.07 -22.07
C ALA A 352 21.27 9.37 -21.27
N PRO A 353 20.46 9.32 -20.20
CA PRO A 353 19.41 10.32 -19.93
C PRO A 353 19.74 11.40 -18.88
N ALA A 354 18.87 12.43 -18.79
CA ALA A 354 18.98 13.54 -17.84
C ALA A 354 17.87 13.58 -16.76
N SER A 355 18.31 13.45 -15.50
CA SER A 355 17.87 14.10 -14.24
C SER A 355 16.40 14.48 -13.95
N LYS A 356 15.98 14.07 -12.74
CA LYS A 356 14.78 14.45 -11.97
C LYS A 356 15.08 15.59 -10.98
N PRO A 357 14.16 16.54 -10.69
CA PRO A 357 14.30 17.50 -9.59
C PRO A 357 13.58 17.08 -8.29
N ALA A 358 13.95 17.72 -7.18
CA ALA A 358 13.55 17.43 -5.79
C ALA A 358 12.56 18.52 -5.24
N PRO A 359 12.08 18.45 -3.98
CA PRO A 359 10.73 18.93 -3.62
C PRO A 359 10.65 20.39 -3.13
N SER A 360 9.48 21.01 -3.31
CA SER A 360 9.10 22.32 -2.78
C SER A 360 8.29 22.25 -1.48
N THR A 361 8.53 23.21 -0.59
CA THR A 361 7.89 23.36 0.72
C THR A 361 6.48 23.97 0.64
N PRO A 362 5.62 23.79 1.67
CA PRO A 362 4.19 24.09 1.57
C PRO A 362 3.87 25.57 1.77
N THR A 363 3.12 26.16 0.83
CA THR A 363 2.49 27.47 1.03
C THR A 363 1.18 27.28 1.80
N ALA A 364 0.99 28.03 2.88
CA ALA A 364 -0.25 28.02 3.66
C ALA A 364 -1.45 28.47 2.79
N SER A 365 -2.58 27.77 2.88
CA SER A 365 -3.85 28.20 2.28
C SER A 365 -4.90 28.44 3.35
N THR A 366 -5.55 29.60 3.26
CA THR A 366 -6.52 30.16 4.21
C THR A 366 -7.73 29.24 4.42
N PRO A 367 -8.19 29.01 5.67
CA PRO A 367 -9.46 28.35 5.92
C PRO A 367 -10.62 29.35 5.80
N ALA A 368 -11.60 29.05 4.94
CA ALA A 368 -12.92 29.65 5.01
C ALA A 368 -13.83 28.76 5.88
N PRO A 369 -14.46 29.27 6.96
CA PRO A 369 -15.38 28.48 7.77
C PRO A 369 -16.77 28.46 7.11
N SER A 370 -17.02 27.49 6.23
CA SER A 370 -18.40 27.17 5.83
C SER A 370 -19.10 26.44 6.97
N GLY A 371 -20.31 26.86 7.34
CA GLY A 371 -21.14 26.18 8.36
C GLY A 371 -21.64 24.78 7.97
N ALA A 372 -21.08 24.17 6.92
CA ALA A 372 -21.42 22.82 6.47
C ALA A 372 -20.67 21.77 7.32
N MET A 373 -21.39 20.72 7.73
CA MET A 373 -20.84 19.61 8.53
C MET A 373 -19.63 18.96 7.86
N PHE A 374 -19.69 18.80 6.54
CA PHE A 374 -18.63 18.26 5.68
C PHE A 374 -18.57 19.08 4.39
N ILE A 375 -17.37 19.33 3.87
CA ILE A 375 -17.17 19.91 2.52
C ILE A 375 -16.75 18.83 1.53
N GLN A 376 -16.97 19.07 0.24
CA GLN A 376 -16.45 18.21 -0.82
C GLN A 376 -14.91 18.13 -0.73
N PRO A 377 -14.31 16.93 -0.67
CA PRO A 377 -12.89 16.76 -0.36
C PRO A 377 -11.95 17.01 -1.55
N ALA A 378 -12.41 16.82 -2.79
CA ALA A 378 -11.64 17.07 -4.01
C ALA A 378 -12.57 17.50 -5.15
N ALA A 379 -12.06 18.33 -6.06
CA ALA A 379 -12.75 18.65 -7.31
C ALA A 379 -12.68 17.46 -8.28
N GLY A 380 -13.78 17.17 -8.99
CA GLY A 380 -13.83 16.08 -9.94
C GLY A 380 -15.26 15.69 -10.33
N ARG A 381 -15.39 14.64 -11.15
CA ARG A 381 -16.68 14.08 -11.58
C ARG A 381 -16.98 12.83 -10.77
N TYR A 382 -18.18 12.74 -10.20
CA TYR A 382 -18.63 11.51 -9.55
C TYR A 382 -18.73 10.36 -10.56
N THR A 383 -18.10 9.22 -10.27
CA THR A 383 -18.11 8.02 -11.13
C THR A 383 -18.80 6.83 -10.48
N GLN A 384 -18.81 6.73 -9.16
CA GLN A 384 -19.55 5.71 -8.41
C GLN A 384 -20.19 6.34 -7.16
N GLY A 385 -21.43 5.94 -6.86
CA GLY A 385 -22.17 6.39 -5.70
C GLY A 385 -22.11 5.39 -4.54
N TRP A 386 -22.57 5.82 -3.37
CA TRP A 386 -22.79 4.96 -2.21
C TRP A 386 -23.96 4.02 -2.47
N GLY A 387 -23.83 2.72 -2.18
CA GLY A 387 -24.88 1.73 -2.43
C GLY A 387 -24.39 0.43 -3.08
N PRO A 388 -25.26 -0.35 -3.75
CA PRO A 388 -24.89 -1.60 -4.40
C PRO A 388 -23.75 -1.47 -5.43
N ALA A 389 -22.85 -2.45 -5.45
CA ALA A 389 -21.67 -2.50 -6.31
C ALA A 389 -21.58 -3.79 -7.13
N SER A 390 -20.74 -3.80 -8.16
CA SER A 390 -20.66 -4.88 -9.17
C SER A 390 -20.06 -6.21 -8.68
N GLY A 391 -19.46 -6.28 -7.50
CA GLY A 391 -18.72 -7.46 -7.04
C GLY A 391 -17.29 -7.58 -7.57
N GLN A 392 -16.88 -6.76 -8.55
CA GLN A 392 -15.63 -6.90 -9.30
C GLN A 392 -14.36 -6.95 -8.44
N PHE A 393 -14.35 -6.25 -7.30
CA PHE A 393 -13.21 -6.21 -6.37
C PHE A 393 -13.50 -6.93 -5.04
N GLY A 394 -14.43 -7.89 -5.02
CA GLY A 394 -14.78 -8.68 -3.82
C GLY A 394 -15.73 -7.96 -2.85
N TYR A 395 -16.29 -6.80 -3.22
CA TYR A 395 -17.34 -6.10 -2.48
C TYR A 395 -18.59 -5.93 -3.33
N THR A 396 -19.76 -6.17 -2.74
CA THR A 396 -21.10 -5.97 -3.34
C THR A 396 -21.79 -4.70 -2.83
N PHE A 397 -21.17 -3.99 -1.89
CA PHE A 397 -21.62 -2.68 -1.42
C PHE A 397 -20.47 -1.66 -1.43
N HIS A 398 -20.73 -0.47 -1.96
CA HIS A 398 -19.82 0.65 -2.03
C HIS A 398 -20.08 1.63 -0.89
N ASN A 399 -19.09 1.73 0.00
CA ASN A 399 -19.14 2.44 1.29
C ASN A 399 -18.98 3.97 1.19
N GLY A 400 -18.70 4.49 -0.02
CA GLY A 400 -18.38 5.89 -0.24
C GLY A 400 -18.84 6.42 -1.58
N VAL A 401 -18.20 7.47 -2.08
CA VAL A 401 -18.31 7.96 -3.45
C VAL A 401 -16.95 8.04 -4.11
N ASP A 402 -16.93 7.78 -5.42
CA ASP A 402 -15.72 7.91 -6.23
C ASP A 402 -15.77 9.23 -6.99
N ILE A 403 -14.76 10.06 -6.76
CA ILE A 403 -14.59 11.37 -7.39
C ILE A 403 -13.41 11.25 -8.37
N ALA A 404 -13.70 11.06 -9.65
CA ALA A 404 -12.68 10.97 -10.69
C ALA A 404 -12.08 12.34 -11.04
N GLY A 405 -10.76 12.38 -11.17
CA GLY A 405 -10.01 13.59 -11.50
C GLY A 405 -8.56 13.26 -11.90
N PRO A 406 -7.78 14.25 -12.40
CA PRO A 406 -6.38 14.04 -12.71
C PRO A 406 -5.56 13.63 -11.47
N VAL A 407 -4.63 12.68 -11.65
CA VAL A 407 -3.62 12.37 -10.63
C VAL A 407 -2.90 13.66 -10.22
N GLY A 408 -2.72 13.89 -8.92
CA GLY A 408 -2.18 15.13 -8.39
C GLY A 408 -3.22 16.17 -7.96
N THR A 409 -4.53 15.97 -8.25
CA THR A 409 -5.59 16.86 -7.77
C THR A 409 -5.56 16.98 -6.24
N PRO A 410 -5.53 18.19 -5.65
CA PRO A 410 -5.46 18.37 -4.20
C PRO A 410 -6.66 17.75 -3.47
N ILE A 411 -6.38 17.00 -2.40
CA ILE A 411 -7.39 16.47 -1.48
C ILE A 411 -7.37 17.31 -0.21
N ARG A 412 -8.55 17.74 0.23
CA ARG A 412 -8.77 18.55 1.43
C ARG A 412 -9.52 17.77 2.50
N ALA A 413 -9.19 18.02 3.76
CA ALA A 413 -9.94 17.51 4.90
C ALA A 413 -11.39 18.04 4.85
N SER A 414 -12.36 17.12 4.77
CA SER A 414 -13.79 17.40 4.64
C SER A 414 -14.38 18.06 5.90
N ALA A 415 -13.78 17.84 7.07
CA ALA A 415 -14.10 18.54 8.31
C ALA A 415 -12.85 18.69 9.20
N THR A 416 -12.92 19.56 10.20
CA THR A 416 -11.86 19.70 11.22
C THR A 416 -11.78 18.43 12.07
N GLY A 417 -10.57 17.95 12.36
CA GLY A 417 -10.39 16.68 13.07
C GLY A 417 -8.93 16.32 13.35
N THR A 418 -8.73 15.07 13.78
CA THR A 418 -7.42 14.48 14.01
C THR A 418 -7.23 13.29 13.06
N VAL A 419 -6.10 13.25 12.36
CA VAL A 419 -5.73 12.13 11.49
C VAL A 419 -5.48 10.90 12.36
N ILE A 420 -6.25 9.84 12.16
CA ILE A 420 -6.14 8.57 12.89
C ILE A 420 -5.35 7.50 12.11
N ARG A 421 -5.25 7.65 10.77
CA ARG A 421 -4.38 6.82 9.92
C ARG A 421 -3.91 7.63 8.72
N ALA A 422 -2.67 7.42 8.29
CA ALA A 422 -2.07 8.02 7.11
C ALA A 422 -0.97 7.08 6.58
N GLY A 423 -1.12 6.55 5.38
CA GLY A 423 -0.15 5.60 4.79
C GLY A 423 -0.79 4.55 3.89
N TRP A 424 -0.09 3.44 3.66
CA TRP A 424 -0.61 2.32 2.85
C TRP A 424 -1.69 1.52 3.60
N GLY A 425 -2.72 1.09 2.87
CA GLY A 425 -3.95 0.50 3.41
C GLY A 425 -4.46 -0.70 2.62
N GLY A 426 -3.60 -1.42 1.90
CA GLY A 426 -3.99 -2.59 1.10
C GLY A 426 -4.88 -2.18 -0.08
N ALA A 427 -6.12 -2.66 -0.11
CA ALA A 427 -7.08 -2.37 -1.19
C ALA A 427 -7.33 -0.86 -1.38
N TYR A 428 -7.27 -0.06 -0.31
CA TYR A 428 -7.39 1.41 -0.39
C TYR A 428 -6.13 2.12 -0.92
N GLY A 429 -5.01 1.41 -1.13
CA GLY A 429 -3.74 2.02 -1.55
C GLY A 429 -3.20 2.98 -0.48
N ASN A 430 -2.65 4.12 -0.91
CA ASN A 430 -2.38 5.21 0.01
C ASN A 430 -3.70 5.84 0.45
N HIS A 431 -3.87 6.02 1.75
CA HIS A 431 -5.08 6.57 2.32
C HIS A 431 -4.83 7.40 3.58
N VAL A 432 -5.79 8.25 3.89
CA VAL A 432 -5.90 9.01 5.14
C VAL A 432 -7.25 8.69 5.78
N MET A 433 -7.29 8.61 7.10
CA MET A 433 -8.52 8.54 7.89
C MET A 433 -8.48 9.65 8.93
N ILE A 434 -9.59 10.39 9.09
CA ILE A 434 -9.69 11.52 10.03
C ILE A 434 -10.90 11.31 10.93
N ALA A 435 -10.69 11.37 12.24
CA ALA A 435 -11.75 11.41 13.23
C ALA A 435 -12.16 12.86 13.52
N HIS A 436 -13.47 13.10 13.55
CA HIS A 436 -14.09 14.41 13.78
C HIS A 436 -15.03 14.34 14.99
N VAL A 437 -15.13 15.44 15.71
CA VAL A 437 -16.18 15.65 16.72
C VAL A 437 -17.03 16.81 16.25
N ILE A 438 -18.24 16.53 15.78
CA ILE A 438 -19.16 17.52 15.23
C ILE A 438 -20.48 17.42 15.96
N ASN A 439 -20.96 18.53 16.53
CA ASN A 439 -22.16 18.60 17.37
C ASN A 439 -22.16 17.59 18.54
N GLY A 440 -20.97 17.28 19.07
CA GLY A 440 -20.78 16.29 20.15
C GLY A 440 -20.78 14.82 19.70
N GLN A 441 -21.03 14.54 18.42
CA GLN A 441 -20.99 13.19 17.85
C GLN A 441 -19.65 12.93 17.15
N VAL A 442 -19.13 11.70 17.24
CA VAL A 442 -17.95 11.27 16.49
C VAL A 442 -18.34 10.87 15.07
N TRP A 443 -17.52 11.28 14.11
CA TRP A 443 -17.60 10.87 12.70
C TRP A 443 -16.21 10.53 12.19
N THR A 444 -16.11 9.64 11.22
CA THR A 444 -14.84 9.33 10.55
C THR A 444 -14.97 9.57 9.05
N THR A 445 -13.97 10.21 8.45
CA THR A 445 -13.86 10.32 6.98
C THR A 445 -12.64 9.55 6.48
N VAL A 446 -12.80 8.88 5.34
CA VAL A 446 -11.74 8.09 4.69
C VAL A 446 -11.47 8.68 3.31
N TYR A 447 -10.20 8.79 2.95
CA TYR A 447 -9.71 9.32 1.68
C TYR A 447 -8.73 8.30 1.12
N ALA A 448 -9.08 7.61 0.03
CA ALA A 448 -8.33 6.48 -0.48
C ALA A 448 -7.90 6.63 -1.96
N HIS A 449 -7.09 5.67 -2.42
CA HIS A 449 -6.42 5.64 -3.73
C HIS A 449 -5.50 6.83 -4.00
N MET A 450 -5.00 7.47 -2.94
CA MET A 450 -4.19 8.71 -3.01
C MET A 450 -2.87 8.47 -3.78
N ASN A 451 -2.37 9.52 -4.43
CA ASN A 451 -1.04 9.50 -5.05
C ASN A 451 0.04 9.90 -4.05
N SER A 452 -0.23 10.93 -3.24
CA SER A 452 0.62 11.36 -2.14
C SER A 452 -0.20 11.64 -0.89
N VAL A 453 0.40 11.40 0.28
CA VAL A 453 -0.14 11.78 1.59
C VAL A 453 0.75 12.90 2.13
N SER A 454 0.13 13.96 2.65
CA SER A 454 0.82 15.17 3.15
C SER A 454 0.61 15.41 4.65
N VAL A 455 0.10 14.41 5.36
CA VAL A 455 -0.19 14.44 6.80
C VAL A 455 0.21 13.14 7.49
N SER A 456 0.42 13.18 8.79
CA SER A 456 0.79 12.00 9.61
C SER A 456 -0.30 11.65 10.64
N ALA A 457 -0.30 10.41 11.12
CA ALA A 457 -1.17 10.02 12.23
C ALA A 457 -0.92 10.90 13.48
N GLY A 458 -1.99 11.21 14.21
CA GLY A 458 -1.98 12.16 15.33
C GLY A 458 -2.03 13.64 14.92
N GLN A 459 -1.80 13.98 13.64
CA GLN A 459 -1.84 15.37 13.19
C GLN A 459 -3.27 15.93 13.26
N ARG A 460 -3.42 17.12 13.86
CA ARG A 460 -4.68 17.87 13.82
C ARG A 460 -4.76 18.67 12.53
N VAL A 461 -5.91 18.61 11.86
CA VAL A 461 -6.18 19.33 10.60
C VAL A 461 -7.50 20.10 10.69
N THR A 462 -7.56 21.25 10.01
CA THR A 462 -8.80 22.03 9.87
C THR A 462 -9.55 21.65 8.61
N GLN A 463 -10.87 21.86 8.58
CA GLN A 463 -11.66 21.75 7.36
C GLN A 463 -11.01 22.59 6.24
N GLY A 464 -10.85 22.00 5.06
CA GLY A 464 -10.18 22.63 3.92
C GLY A 464 -8.64 22.46 3.88
N SER A 465 -7.99 21.99 4.95
CA SER A 465 -6.55 21.70 4.97
C SER A 465 -6.18 20.68 3.88
N ASN A 466 -5.11 20.93 3.11
CA ASN A 466 -4.61 19.95 2.14
C ASN A 466 -3.99 18.74 2.86
N ILE A 467 -4.48 17.54 2.57
CA ILE A 467 -4.05 16.29 3.21
C ILE A 467 -3.28 15.35 2.26
N GLY A 468 -3.24 15.66 0.97
CA GLY A 468 -2.54 14.88 -0.04
C GLY A 468 -3.06 15.15 -1.45
N THR A 469 -2.85 14.20 -2.37
CA THR A 469 -3.31 14.30 -3.75
C THR A 469 -4.01 13.03 -4.24
N LEU A 470 -5.00 13.20 -5.13
CA LEU A 470 -5.72 12.13 -5.82
C LEU A 470 -4.77 11.28 -6.64
N GLY A 471 -5.00 9.96 -6.66
CA GLY A 471 -4.14 9.01 -7.37
C GLY A 471 -4.90 7.85 -8.00
N ASN A 472 -4.22 6.70 -8.02
CA ASN A 472 -4.71 5.44 -8.58
C ASN A 472 -4.02 4.26 -7.87
N THR A 473 -3.84 4.33 -6.55
CA THR A 473 -3.12 3.30 -5.78
C THR A 473 -4.08 2.26 -5.18
N GLY A 474 -3.61 1.04 -4.93
CA GLY A 474 -4.47 -0.05 -4.44
C GLY A 474 -5.43 -0.59 -5.52
N ASN A 475 -6.60 -1.08 -5.11
CA ASN A 475 -7.62 -1.64 -5.99
C ASN A 475 -8.44 -0.53 -6.65
N SER A 476 -7.86 0.11 -7.67
CA SER A 476 -8.50 1.18 -8.44
C SER A 476 -8.52 0.86 -9.95
N SER A 477 -9.64 1.11 -10.62
CA SER A 477 -9.82 0.92 -12.07
C SER A 477 -9.38 2.12 -12.92
N GLY A 478 -9.13 3.27 -12.30
CA GLY A 478 -8.66 4.50 -12.95
C GLY A 478 -8.63 5.68 -11.97
N PRO A 479 -7.94 6.80 -12.29
CA PRO A 479 -7.68 7.86 -11.33
C PRO A 479 -8.92 8.47 -10.66
N HIS A 480 -9.07 8.25 -9.36
CA HIS A 480 -10.15 8.80 -8.54
C HIS A 480 -9.75 8.91 -7.06
N LEU A 481 -10.51 9.70 -6.31
CA LEU A 481 -10.55 9.66 -4.86
C LEU A 481 -11.78 8.85 -4.45
N HIS A 482 -11.57 7.74 -3.75
CA HIS A 482 -12.64 7.08 -3.02
C HIS A 482 -12.81 7.75 -1.65
N PHE A 483 -14.02 8.20 -1.34
CA PHE A 483 -14.32 8.98 -0.14
C PHE A 483 -15.51 8.43 0.64
N GLU A 484 -15.28 8.07 1.90
CA GLU A 484 -16.30 7.52 2.81
C GLU A 484 -16.58 8.49 3.97
N ILE A 485 -17.83 8.48 4.47
CA ILE A 485 -18.22 9.12 5.74
C ILE A 485 -18.89 8.06 6.62
N HIS A 486 -18.44 7.93 7.87
CA HIS A 486 -18.97 7.00 8.86
C HIS A 486 -19.59 7.75 10.05
N ARG A 487 -20.74 7.26 10.54
CA ARG A 487 -21.28 7.64 11.85
C ARG A 487 -20.52 6.87 12.94
N GLY A 488 -19.70 7.57 13.72
CA GLY A 488 -18.75 6.97 14.66
C GLY A 488 -17.39 6.64 14.03
N SER A 489 -16.70 5.63 14.57
CA SER A 489 -15.44 5.11 14.05
C SER A 489 -15.57 4.57 12.63
N TYR A 490 -14.44 4.42 11.93
CA TYR A 490 -14.39 3.60 10.73
C TYR A 490 -14.84 2.15 11.03
N TRP A 491 -15.76 1.63 10.22
CA TRP A 491 -16.15 0.23 10.19
C TRP A 491 -16.41 -0.17 8.74
N TYR A 492 -15.75 -1.24 8.28
CA TYR A 492 -15.89 -1.74 6.92
C TYR A 492 -16.99 -2.80 6.80
N SER A 493 -17.72 -2.79 5.70
CA SER A 493 -18.58 -3.90 5.29
C SER A 493 -18.48 -4.10 3.78
N SER A 494 -18.22 -5.32 3.32
CA SER A 494 -18.14 -5.63 1.89
C SER A 494 -19.52 -5.81 1.23
N SER A 495 -20.60 -5.89 2.00
CA SER A 495 -21.93 -6.31 1.52
C SER A 495 -23.10 -5.47 2.04
N SER A 496 -22.84 -4.46 2.87
CA SER A 496 -23.85 -3.56 3.42
C SER A 496 -23.25 -2.19 3.72
N ALA A 497 -24.07 -1.22 4.12
CA ALA A 497 -23.60 0.08 4.58
C ALA A 497 -22.72 0.02 5.84
N GLY A 498 -22.88 -0.98 6.71
CA GLY A 498 -22.32 -0.91 8.08
C GLY A 498 -22.79 0.36 8.80
N ASN A 499 -21.85 1.27 9.12
CA ASN A 499 -22.14 2.61 9.66
C ASN A 499 -21.82 3.76 8.68
N THR A 500 -21.53 3.44 7.42
CA THR A 500 -21.30 4.44 6.37
C THR A 500 -22.59 5.16 6.02
N VAL A 501 -22.44 6.38 5.52
CA VAL A 501 -23.54 7.23 5.07
C VAL A 501 -23.21 7.77 3.70
N ASN A 502 -24.21 7.98 2.86
CA ASN A 502 -24.00 8.56 1.53
C ASN A 502 -23.39 9.97 1.63
N PRO A 503 -22.13 10.18 1.20
CA PRO A 503 -21.46 11.48 1.33
C PRO A 503 -22.16 12.62 0.57
N ARG A 504 -22.93 12.30 -0.49
CA ARG A 504 -23.71 13.27 -1.29
C ARG A 504 -24.86 13.93 -0.50
N GLN A 505 -25.11 13.52 0.75
CA GLN A 505 -26.09 14.17 1.62
C GLN A 505 -25.56 15.45 2.29
N PHE A 506 -24.25 15.73 2.20
CA PHE A 506 -23.61 16.85 2.90
C PHE A 506 -23.08 17.96 1.99
N PHE A 507 -22.95 17.71 0.67
CA PHE A 507 -22.46 18.65 -0.36
C PHE A 507 -22.93 18.24 -1.76
#